data_AF-A0A2U1C793-F1
#
_entry.id   AF-A0A2U1C793-F1
#
_cell.length_a   1.000
_cell.length_b   1.000
_cell.length_c   1.000
_cell.angle_alpha   90.00
_cell.angle_beta   90.00
_cell.angle_gamma   90.00
#
_symmetry.space_group_name_H-M   'P 1'
#
loop_
_entity.id
_entity.type
_entity.pdbx_description
1 polymer ?
#
loop_
_entity_poly.entity_id
_entity_poly.type
_entity_poly.pdbx_seq_one_letter_code
_entity_poly.pdbx_strand_id
1 'polypeptide(L)'
;MTQTKFAKLKNPWTGEKPAPRAITMINPDDLEICTDPLPQGRAMPEGKYSAKFAALQYGQCLKCPPGAAPKIATALKKWLETHKKPGSVRSALRYGEDGMGRVWLLAPEPKALKRAA
;
A
#
# COMPACT_ATOMS: atom_id res chain seq x y z
N MET A 1 19.30 -0.67 4.66
CA MET A 1 19.30 -0.45 6.11
C MET A 1 19.70 -1.75 6.77
N THR A 2 20.93 -1.83 7.25
CA THR A 2 21.46 -2.99 7.97
C THR A 2 20.76 -3.09 9.33
N GLN A 3 20.10 -4.21 9.58
CA GLN A 3 19.41 -4.47 10.84
C GLN A 3 20.45 -4.94 11.87
N THR A 4 20.86 -4.08 12.78
CA THR A 4 21.80 -4.44 13.86
C THR A 4 21.11 -5.37 14.85
N LYS A 5 21.61 -6.60 15.01
CA LYS A 5 21.11 -7.55 16.02
C LYS A 5 21.90 -7.37 17.31
N PHE A 6 21.21 -7.27 18.45
CA PHE A 6 21.86 -7.21 19.76
C PHE A 6 22.51 -8.55 20.11
N ALA A 7 23.77 -8.52 20.54
CA ALA A 7 24.44 -9.72 21.06
C ALA A 7 23.70 -10.22 22.31
N LYS A 8 23.40 -11.53 22.36
CA LYS A 8 22.76 -12.21 23.50
C LYS A 8 21.38 -11.65 23.91
N LEU A 9 20.64 -10.99 23.00
CA LEU A 9 19.32 -10.40 23.27
C LEU A 9 19.31 -9.44 24.47
N LYS A 10 20.44 -8.81 24.78
CA LYS A 10 20.58 -7.87 25.89
C LYS A 10 20.86 -6.48 25.33
N ASN A 11 20.11 -5.48 25.78
CA ASN A 11 20.38 -4.10 25.41
C ASN A 11 21.73 -3.66 26.01
N PRO A 12 22.72 -3.22 25.22
CA PRO A 12 24.03 -2.84 25.74
C PRO A 12 24.05 -1.49 26.48
N TRP A 13 23.01 -0.67 26.36
CA TRP A 13 22.91 0.62 27.06
C TRP A 13 22.10 0.58 28.35
N THR A 14 21.04 -0.23 28.42
CA THR A 14 20.20 -0.37 29.64
C THR A 14 20.40 -1.69 30.38
N GLY A 15 21.07 -2.67 29.77
CA GLY A 15 21.27 -4.00 30.35
C GLY A 15 20.00 -4.86 30.40
N GLU A 16 18.85 -4.32 29.99
CA GLU A 16 17.57 -5.00 30.05
C GLU A 16 17.41 -6.01 28.91
N LYS A 17 16.68 -7.08 29.19
CA LYS A 17 16.22 -8.02 28.16
C LYS A 17 14.91 -7.49 27.57
N PRO A 18 14.67 -7.63 26.26
CA PRO A 18 13.38 -7.28 25.68
C PRO A 18 12.28 -8.10 26.35
N ALA A 19 11.16 -7.45 26.68
CA ALA A 19 10.02 -8.12 27.30
C ALA A 19 9.59 -9.32 26.42
N PRO A 20 9.33 -10.50 27.01
CA PRO A 20 8.80 -11.62 26.25
C PRO A 20 7.45 -11.20 25.66
N ARG A 21 7.21 -11.55 24.39
CA ARG A 21 5.90 -11.34 23.78
C ARG A 21 4.88 -12.17 24.56
N ALA A 22 3.83 -11.54 25.06
CA ALA A 22 2.73 -12.25 25.69
C ALA A 22 2.11 -13.23 24.68
N ILE A 23 2.13 -14.52 25.01
CA ILE A 23 1.44 -15.54 24.24
C ILE A 23 0.01 -15.56 24.77
N THR A 24 -0.95 -15.16 23.93
CA THR A 24 -2.36 -15.30 24.26
C THR A 24 -2.75 -16.76 24.07
N MET A 25 -3.00 -17.48 25.17
CA MET A 25 -3.57 -18.82 25.11
C MET A 25 -5.05 -18.68 24.70
N ILE A 26 -5.41 -19.35 23.60
CA ILE A 26 -6.80 -19.42 23.12
C ILE A 26 -7.40 -20.69 23.74
N ASN A 27 -8.59 -20.59 24.35
CA ASN A 27 -9.28 -21.77 24.88
C ASN A 27 -9.87 -22.58 23.72
N PRO A 28 -9.76 -23.92 23.75
CA PRO A 28 -10.25 -24.77 22.66
C PRO A 28 -11.78 -24.83 22.59
N ASP A 29 -12.50 -24.55 23.68
CA ASP A 29 -13.97 -24.53 23.70
C ASP A 29 -14.57 -23.31 22.97
N ASP A 30 -13.76 -22.26 22.73
CA ASP A 30 -14.15 -21.09 21.95
C ASP A 30 -13.95 -21.30 20.42
N LEU A 31 -13.51 -22.49 19.99
CA LEU A 31 -13.24 -22.80 18.59
C LEU A 31 -14.40 -23.57 17.96
N GLU A 32 -15.12 -22.92 17.05
CA GLU A 32 -16.16 -23.57 16.24
C GLU A 32 -15.62 -24.00 14.87
N ILE A 33 -16.00 -25.21 14.42
CA ILE A 33 -15.67 -25.71 13.08
C ILE A 33 -16.70 -25.16 12.10
N CYS A 34 -16.33 -24.15 11.32
CA CYS A 34 -17.20 -23.58 10.27
C CYS A 34 -16.84 -24.11 8.87
N THR A 35 -17.85 -24.22 7.99
CA THR A 35 -17.71 -24.68 6.58
C THR A 35 -17.85 -23.53 5.59
N ASP A 36 -17.33 -22.35 5.95
CA ASP A 36 -17.40 -21.18 5.07
C ASP A 36 -16.55 -21.38 3.81
N PRO A 37 -17.03 -20.99 2.62
CA PRO A 37 -16.24 -21.03 1.41
C PRO A 37 -15.01 -20.12 1.57
N LEU A 38 -13.82 -20.67 1.29
CA LEU A 38 -12.58 -19.91 1.35
C LEU A 38 -12.71 -18.68 0.43
N PRO A 39 -12.55 -17.45 0.94
CA PRO A 39 -12.59 -16.28 0.08
C PRO A 39 -11.46 -16.41 -0.95
N GLN A 40 -11.81 -16.29 -2.24
CA GLN A 40 -10.87 -16.43 -3.37
C GLN A 40 -9.68 -15.45 -3.32
N GLY A 41 -9.71 -14.47 -2.42
CA GLY A 41 -8.63 -13.52 -2.22
C GLY A 41 -8.43 -13.21 -0.74
N ARG A 42 -7.21 -12.81 -0.42
CA ARG A 42 -6.88 -12.23 0.88
C ARG A 42 -7.74 -10.98 1.07
N ALA A 43 -8.45 -10.86 2.20
CA ALA A 43 -9.04 -9.60 2.61
C ALA A 43 -7.91 -8.58 2.80
N MET A 44 -7.67 -7.74 1.79
CA MET A 44 -6.77 -6.60 1.92
C MET A 44 -7.59 -5.47 2.52
N PRO A 45 -7.39 -5.11 3.81
CA PRO A 45 -8.05 -3.96 4.38
C PRO A 45 -7.77 -2.73 3.52
N GLU A 46 -8.75 -1.84 3.40
CA GLU A 46 -8.63 -0.61 2.64
C GLU A 46 -7.31 0.09 2.94
N GLY A 47 -6.48 0.25 1.91
CA GLY A 47 -5.15 0.83 2.08
C GLY A 47 -5.25 2.27 2.57
N LYS A 48 -4.21 2.75 3.29
CA LYS A 48 -4.09 4.12 3.85
C LYS A 48 -4.49 5.29 2.91
N TYR A 49 -4.51 5.06 1.60
CA TYR A 49 -4.82 6.04 0.57
C TYR A 49 -6.20 5.86 -0.11
N SER A 50 -6.99 4.84 0.27
CA SER A 50 -8.25 4.48 -0.40
C SER A 50 -9.24 5.65 -0.43
N ALA A 51 -9.44 6.33 0.71
CA ALA A 51 -10.32 7.50 0.80
C ALA A 51 -9.88 8.66 -0.12
N LYS A 52 -8.55 8.88 -0.27
CA LYS A 52 -8.02 9.90 -1.17
C LYS A 52 -8.14 9.49 -2.64
N PHE A 53 -8.02 8.20 -2.95
CA PHE A 53 -8.21 7.68 -4.30
C PHE A 53 -9.68 7.68 -4.72
N ALA A 54 -10.60 7.42 -3.79
CA ALA A 54 -12.05 7.49 -4.03
C ALA A 54 -12.52 8.92 -4.36
N ALA A 55 -11.95 9.93 -3.70
CA ALA A 55 -12.25 11.34 -3.94
C ALA A 55 -11.56 11.92 -5.20
N LEU A 56 -10.58 11.22 -5.78
CA LEU A 56 -9.80 11.73 -6.91
C LEU A 56 -10.55 11.55 -8.22
N GLN A 57 -10.82 12.64 -8.92
CA GLN A 57 -11.43 12.62 -10.25
C GLN A 57 -10.38 12.51 -11.36
N TYR A 58 -10.81 12.08 -12.55
CA TYR A 58 -9.98 12.12 -13.75
C TYR A 58 -9.54 13.55 -14.06
N GLY A 59 -8.28 13.73 -14.44
CA GLY A 59 -7.63 15.02 -14.67
C GLY A 59 -7.04 15.67 -13.43
N GLN A 60 -7.37 15.19 -12.22
CA GLN A 60 -6.84 15.75 -10.97
C GLN A 60 -5.48 15.15 -10.58
N CYS A 61 -4.78 15.87 -9.70
CA CYS A 61 -3.48 15.48 -9.20
C CYS A 61 -3.40 15.45 -7.67
N LEU A 62 -2.65 14.49 -7.14
CA LEU A 62 -2.25 14.41 -5.75
C LEU A 62 -0.86 15.03 -5.60
N LYS A 63 -0.77 16.12 -4.82
CA LYS A 63 0.52 16.67 -4.36
C LYS A 63 1.08 15.74 -3.30
N CYS A 64 2.32 15.30 -3.47
CA CYS A 64 2.98 14.37 -2.56
C CYS A 64 4.43 14.80 -2.28
N PRO A 65 4.97 14.45 -1.10
CA PRO A 65 6.34 14.80 -0.77
C PRO A 65 7.33 14.14 -1.74
N PRO A 66 8.49 14.79 -2.00
CA PRO A 66 9.52 14.25 -2.89
C PRO A 66 9.92 12.84 -2.45
N GLY A 67 9.92 11.89 -3.39
CA GLY A 67 10.24 10.48 -3.13
C GLY A 67 9.06 9.58 -2.73
N ALA A 68 7.90 10.14 -2.37
CA ALA A 68 6.67 9.36 -2.13
C ALA A 68 5.84 9.14 -3.41
N ALA A 69 6.01 9.98 -4.44
CA ALA A 69 5.31 9.90 -5.72
C ALA A 69 5.27 8.49 -6.36
N PRO A 70 6.38 7.73 -6.49
CA PRO A 70 6.34 6.44 -7.18
C PRO A 70 5.60 5.37 -6.34
N LYS A 71 5.69 5.47 -5.01
CA LYS A 71 4.95 4.59 -4.09
C LYS A 71 3.45 4.81 -4.21
N ILE A 72 3.02 6.08 -4.22
CA ILE A 72 1.61 6.46 -4.36
C ILE A 72 1.09 6.09 -5.76
N ALA A 73 1.89 6.30 -6.81
CA ALA A 73 1.53 5.89 -8.17
C ALA A 73 1.28 4.38 -8.29
N THR A 74 2.11 3.56 -7.65
CA THR A 74 1.95 2.10 -7.61
C THR A 74 0.70 1.70 -6.81
N ALA A 75 0.45 2.35 -5.68
CA ALA A 75 -0.75 2.14 -4.88
C ALA A 75 -2.03 2.52 -5.64
N LEU A 76 -2.01 3.63 -6.39
CA LEU A 76 -3.14 4.08 -7.19
C LEU A 76 -3.43 3.11 -8.36
N LYS A 77 -2.40 2.58 -9.04
CA LYS A 77 -2.58 1.54 -10.08
C LYS A 77 -3.27 0.29 -9.52
N LYS A 78 -2.78 -0.24 -8.40
CA LYS A 78 -3.40 -1.40 -7.73
C LYS A 78 -4.84 -1.13 -7.32
N TRP A 79 -5.11 0.07 -6.82
CA TRP A 79 -6.47 0.45 -6.44
C TRP A 79 -7.42 0.50 -7.64
N LEU A 80 -6.97 1.00 -8.80
CA LEU A 80 -7.74 0.98 -10.05
C LEU A 80 -8.02 -0.47 -10.53
N GLU A 81 -7.04 -1.37 -10.41
CA GLU A 81 -7.20 -2.80 -10.74
C GLU A 81 -8.26 -3.47 -9.85
N THR A 82 -8.19 -3.25 -8.53
CA THR A 82 -9.18 -3.78 -7.57
C THR A 82 -10.59 -3.25 -7.83
N HIS A 83 -10.72 -1.96 -8.16
CA HIS A 83 -12.01 -1.31 -8.38
C HIS A 83 -12.49 -1.38 -9.84
N LYS A 84 -11.75 -2.06 -10.72
CA LYS A 84 -12.03 -2.17 -12.17
C LYS A 84 -12.30 -0.81 -12.84
N LYS A 85 -11.67 0.27 -12.35
CA LYS A 85 -11.83 1.61 -12.91
C LYS A 85 -10.84 1.81 -14.05
N PRO A 86 -11.29 2.18 -15.27
CA PRO A 86 -10.39 2.45 -16.36
C PRO A 86 -9.70 3.80 -16.12
N GLY A 87 -8.38 3.86 -16.22
CA GLY A 87 -7.62 5.09 -15.97
C GLY A 87 -6.13 4.87 -16.14
N SER A 88 -5.41 5.94 -16.50
CA SER A 88 -3.96 5.93 -16.59
C SER A 88 -3.35 6.75 -15.46
N VAL A 89 -2.26 6.27 -14.87
CA VAL A 89 -1.58 6.96 -13.77
C VAL A 89 -0.25 7.48 -14.28
N ARG A 90 -0.04 8.80 -14.21
CA ARG A 90 1.27 9.43 -14.43
C ARG A 90 1.79 10.00 -13.12
N SER A 91 3.10 9.91 -12.91
CA SER A 91 3.75 10.46 -11.72
C SER A 91 5.01 11.24 -12.10
N ALA A 92 5.19 12.41 -11.50
CA ALA A 92 6.41 13.18 -11.54
C ALA A 92 7.06 13.19 -10.16
N LEU A 93 8.37 12.93 -10.11
CA LEU A 93 9.13 12.86 -8.86
C LEU A 93 9.40 14.24 -8.25
N ARG A 94 9.64 15.22 -9.12
CA ARG A 94 9.82 16.64 -8.82
C ARG A 94 9.08 17.42 -9.90
N TYR A 95 8.10 18.22 -9.51
CA TYR A 95 7.32 19.02 -10.45
C TYR A 95 7.29 20.48 -9.99
N GLY A 96 7.76 21.38 -10.87
CA GLY A 96 7.91 22.81 -10.59
C GLY A 96 9.07 23.13 -9.65
N GLU A 97 9.16 24.39 -9.22
CA GLU A 97 10.14 24.87 -8.24
C GLU A 97 9.87 24.40 -6.81
N ASP A 98 8.64 23.97 -6.50
CA ASP A 98 8.25 23.39 -5.20
C ASP A 98 9.03 22.11 -4.83
N GLY A 99 9.63 21.43 -5.82
CA GLY A 99 10.31 20.14 -5.62
C GLY A 99 9.38 18.99 -5.19
N MET A 100 8.06 19.21 -5.11
CA MET A 100 7.09 18.19 -4.70
C MET A 100 6.76 17.23 -5.85
N GLY A 101 6.44 15.99 -5.50
CA GLY A 101 5.93 15.00 -6.43
C GLY A 101 4.47 15.25 -6.77
N ARG A 102 4.05 14.88 -7.97
CA ARG A 102 2.64 14.92 -8.38
C ARG A 102 2.25 13.59 -9.00
N VAL A 103 1.08 13.08 -8.65
CA VAL A 103 0.48 11.88 -9.23
C VAL A 103 -0.85 12.27 -9.85
N TRP A 104 -0.97 12.13 -11.17
CA TRP A 104 -2.19 12.42 -11.92
C TRP A 104 -2.95 11.13 -12.19
N LEU A 105 -4.27 11.22 -12.02
CA LEU A 105 -5.20 10.24 -12.55
C LEU A 105 -5.72 10.78 -13.88
N LEU A 106 -5.35 10.16 -14.98
CA LEU A 106 -5.79 10.53 -16.32
C LEU A 106 -6.95 9.63 -16.73
N ALA A 107 -7.89 10.19 -17.49
CA ALA A 107 -8.92 9.40 -18.15
C ALA A 107 -8.24 8.31 -19.00
N PRO A 108 -8.89 7.14 -19.14
CA PRO A 108 -8.38 6.12 -20.04
C PRO A 108 -8.35 6.72 -21.45
N GLU A 109 -7.16 6.88 -22.02
CA GLU A 109 -7.10 7.02 -23.47
C GLU A 109 -7.70 5.74 -24.06
N PRO A 110 -8.52 5.82 -25.12
CA PRO A 110 -9.02 4.63 -25.78
C PRO A 110 -7.81 3.79 -26.13
N LYS A 111 -7.73 2.61 -25.53
CA LYS A 111 -6.60 1.70 -25.63
C LYS A 111 -6.43 1.38 -27.11
N ALA A 112 -5.54 2.11 -27.80
CA ALA A 112 -5.20 1.80 -29.17
C ALA A 112 -4.70 0.36 -29.15
N LEU A 113 -5.51 -0.56 -29.69
CA LEU A 113 -5.13 -1.95 -29.85
C LEU A 113 -3.78 -1.93 -30.55
N LYS A 114 -2.72 -2.31 -29.85
CA LYS A 114 -1.44 -2.55 -30.49
C LYS A 114 -1.69 -3.70 -31.47
N ARG A 115 -1.68 -3.39 -32.77
CA ARG A 115 -1.60 -4.39 -33.82
C ARG A 115 -0.34 -5.19 -33.56
N ALA A 116 -0.51 -6.49 -33.30
CA ALA A 116 0.58 -7.43 -33.37
C ALA A 116 1.12 -7.41 -34.80
N ALA A 117 2.43 -7.21 -34.93
CA ALA A 117 3.19 -7.37 -36.17
C ALA A 117 4.31 -8.36 -35.87
#